data_AF-A0A531LKE7-F1
#
_entry.id   AF-A0A531LKE7-F1
#
_cell.length_a   1.000
_cell.length_b   1.000
_cell.length_c   1.000
_cell.angle_alpha   90.00
_cell.angle_beta   90.00
_cell.angle_gamma   90.00
#
_symmetry.space_group_name_H-M   'P 1'
#
loop_
_entity.id
_entity.type
_entity.pdbx_description
1 polymer ?
#
loop_
_entity_poly.entity_id
_entity_poly.type
_entity_poly.pdbx_seq_one_letter_code
_entity_poly.pdbx_strand_id
1 'polypeptide(L)'
;FFLAAILIYGAVLRFTPFGRYVYAIGGNEEAARLSGIAAGRVKIATYAVSGLLAGVAAVLYVAQYRQGKPDAGAGLELDAIAAVVIGGTSLMGGRGSLIGTFCGVLIFGLLSNILQLHNINSNLQLVLKGMIIIGTVLVQERNAGDLLYYLRLPGGKTAHKETTAAKRPSKETPSLNLGGNKK
;
A
#
# COMPACT_ATOMS: atom_id res chain seq x y z
N PHE A 1 -10.85 -11.12 21.07
CA PHE A 1 -9.88 -11.54 20.03
C PHE A 1 -9.29 -10.34 19.29
N PHE A 2 -10.09 -9.57 18.54
CA PHE A 2 -9.60 -8.47 17.69
C PHE A 2 -8.69 -7.44 18.40
N LEU A 3 -9.11 -6.93 19.57
CA LEU A 3 -8.31 -5.98 20.35
C LEU A 3 -6.97 -6.57 20.82
N ALA A 4 -6.96 -7.84 21.23
CA ALA A 4 -5.74 -8.53 21.64
C ALA A 4 -4.77 -8.69 20.45
N ALA A 5 -5.29 -9.04 19.26
CA ALA A 5 -4.49 -9.16 18.06
C ALA A 5 -3.85 -7.80 17.67
N ILE A 6 -4.60 -6.71 17.75
CA ILE A 6 -4.08 -5.36 17.48
C ILE A 6 -3.00 -4.97 18.49
N LEU A 7 -3.21 -5.24 19.78
CA LEU A 7 -2.27 -4.87 20.81
C LEU A 7 -0.95 -5.65 20.68
N ILE A 8 -1.04 -6.96 20.44
CA ILE A 8 0.13 -7.82 20.20
C ILE A 8 0.87 -7.38 18.93
N TYR A 9 0.15 -7.23 17.81
CA TYR A 9 0.78 -6.89 16.54
C TYR A 9 1.35 -5.46 16.57
N GLY A 10 0.67 -4.52 17.22
CA GLY A 10 1.17 -3.16 17.44
C GLY A 10 2.43 -3.13 18.28
N ALA A 11 2.51 -3.94 19.33
CA ALA A 11 3.73 -4.10 20.10
C ALA A 11 4.86 -4.69 19.24
N VAL A 12 4.57 -5.74 18.46
CA VAL A 12 5.55 -6.35 17.56
C VAL A 12 6.05 -5.33 16.54
N LEU A 13 5.18 -4.61 15.83
CA LEU A 13 5.61 -3.62 14.84
C LEU A 13 6.43 -2.48 15.43
N ARG A 14 6.09 -2.03 16.64
CA ARG A 14 6.73 -0.85 17.26
C ARG A 14 8.02 -1.18 17.99
N PHE A 15 8.09 -2.34 18.64
CA PHE A 15 9.21 -2.70 19.51
C PHE A 15 10.17 -3.71 18.89
N THR A 16 9.83 -4.37 17.77
CA THR A 16 10.71 -5.36 17.15
C THR A 16 11.30 -4.86 15.82
N PRO A 17 12.53 -5.28 15.46
CA PRO A 17 13.12 -4.96 14.16
C PRO A 17 12.33 -5.55 12.99
N PHE A 18 11.51 -6.58 13.24
CA PHE A 18 10.62 -7.18 12.25
C PHE A 18 9.71 -6.14 11.58
N GLY A 19 9.07 -5.26 12.37
CA GLY A 19 8.21 -4.20 11.83
C GLY A 19 8.97 -3.26 10.89
N ARG A 20 10.17 -2.82 11.30
CA ARG A 20 11.01 -1.94 10.47
C ARG A 20 11.45 -2.61 9.16
N TYR A 21 11.75 -3.91 9.19
CA TYR A 21 12.06 -4.67 7.98
C TYR A 21 10.86 -4.80 7.05
N VAL A 22 9.65 -5.03 7.58
CA VAL A 22 8.42 -5.09 6.78
C VAL A 22 8.17 -3.76 6.05
N TYR A 23 8.29 -2.63 6.74
CA TYR A 23 8.15 -1.31 6.09
C TYR A 23 9.24 -1.03 5.06
N ALA A 24 10.50 -1.38 5.34
CA ALA A 24 11.61 -1.18 4.42
C ALA A 24 11.44 -2.00 3.12
N ILE A 25 11.07 -3.28 3.24
CA ILE A 25 10.81 -4.16 2.09
C ILE A 25 9.61 -3.64 1.29
N GLY A 26 8.57 -3.17 1.97
CA GLY A 26 7.39 -2.61 1.30
C GLY A 26 7.66 -1.33 0.50
N GLY A 27 8.67 -0.54 0.87
CA GLY A 27 9.02 0.68 0.14
C GLY A 27 9.92 0.40 -1.07
N ASN A 28 10.96 -0.40 -0.87
CA ASN A 28 11.83 -0.85 -1.96
C ASN A 28 12.54 -2.16 -1.54
N GLU A 29 12.10 -3.28 -2.12
CA GLU A 29 12.64 -4.60 -1.80
C GLU A 29 14.12 -4.74 -2.18
N GLU A 30 14.54 -4.18 -3.31
CA GLU A 30 15.93 -4.29 -3.77
C GLU A 30 16.87 -3.53 -2.83
N ALA A 31 16.48 -2.31 -2.43
CA ALA A 31 17.24 -1.51 -1.47
C ALA A 31 17.32 -2.20 -0.10
N ALA A 32 16.23 -2.82 0.36
CA ALA A 32 16.21 -3.60 1.60
C ALA A 32 17.18 -4.79 1.53
N ARG A 33 17.20 -5.52 0.40
CA ARG A 33 18.10 -6.66 0.17
C ARG A 33 19.57 -6.23 0.13
N LEU A 34 19.88 -5.11 -0.54
CA LEU A 34 21.23 -4.54 -0.57
C LEU A 34 21.68 -4.03 0.80
N SER A 35 20.75 -3.67 1.68
CA SER A 35 21.01 -3.28 3.07
C SER A 35 21.17 -4.47 4.04
N GLY A 36 21.27 -5.70 3.52
CA GLY A 36 21.46 -6.91 4.32
C GLY A 36 20.18 -7.50 4.92
N ILE A 37 18.99 -7.01 4.55
CA ILE A 37 17.72 -7.58 5.01
C ILE A 37 17.40 -8.82 4.18
N ALA A 38 17.21 -9.95 4.85
CA ALA A 38 16.75 -11.19 4.23
C ALA A 38 15.25 -11.10 3.85
N ALA A 39 14.92 -10.34 2.80
CA ALA A 39 13.55 -10.02 2.40
C ALA A 39 12.65 -11.25 2.22
N GLY A 40 13.20 -12.35 1.69
CA GLY A 40 12.47 -13.61 1.55
C GLY A 40 11.98 -14.18 2.89
N ARG A 41 12.83 -14.19 3.92
CA ARG A 41 12.45 -14.70 5.26
C ARG A 41 11.39 -13.83 5.92
N VAL A 42 11.53 -12.52 5.80
CA VAL A 42 10.56 -11.57 6.36
C VAL A 42 9.22 -11.72 5.66
N LYS A 43 9.18 -11.85 4.33
CA LYS A 43 7.94 -12.10 3.58
C LYS A 43 7.26 -13.40 4.00
N ILE A 44 8.00 -14.50 4.09
CA ILE A 44 7.45 -15.79 4.54
C ILE A 44 6.85 -15.67 5.94
N ALA A 45 7.57 -15.02 6.88
CA ALA A 45 7.06 -14.81 8.22
C ALA A 45 5.78 -13.94 8.25
N THR A 46 5.72 -12.87 7.43
CA THR A 46 4.53 -12.01 7.33
C THR A 46 3.31 -12.79 6.81
N TYR A 47 3.48 -13.58 5.73
CA TYR A 47 2.39 -14.40 5.20
C TYR A 47 1.98 -15.51 6.17
N ALA A 48 2.93 -16.13 6.88
CA ALA A 48 2.63 -17.14 7.88
C ALA A 48 1.80 -16.59 9.05
N VAL A 49 2.16 -15.41 9.56
CA VAL A 49 1.37 -14.74 10.62
C VAL A 49 -0.02 -14.34 10.11
N SER A 50 -0.12 -13.83 8.88
CA SER A 50 -1.42 -13.51 8.27
C SER A 50 -2.30 -14.75 8.13
N GLY A 51 -1.75 -15.88 7.68
CA GLY A 51 -2.47 -17.15 7.56
C GLY A 51 -2.92 -17.70 8.91
N LEU A 52 -2.08 -17.62 9.95
CA LEU A 52 -2.44 -18.01 11.30
C LEU A 52 -3.63 -17.18 11.82
N LEU A 53 -3.57 -15.85 11.67
CA LEU A 53 -4.66 -14.95 12.10
C LEU A 53 -5.95 -15.20 11.30
N ALA A 54 -5.85 -15.44 10.00
CA ALA A 54 -6.99 -15.78 9.16
C ALA A 54 -7.62 -17.12 9.58
N GLY A 55 -6.82 -18.14 9.90
CA GLY A 55 -7.31 -19.42 10.41
C GLY A 55 -8.07 -19.28 11.73
N VAL A 56 -7.53 -18.52 12.68
CA VAL A 56 -8.24 -18.24 13.95
C VAL A 56 -9.53 -17.45 13.70
N ALA A 57 -9.49 -16.46 12.82
CA ALA A 57 -10.69 -15.70 12.44
C ALA A 57 -11.77 -16.58 11.78
N ALA A 58 -11.37 -17.52 10.92
CA ALA A 58 -12.29 -18.46 10.27
C ALA A 58 -12.99 -19.39 11.28
N VAL A 59 -12.26 -19.90 12.27
CA VAL A 59 -12.85 -20.71 13.35
C VAL A 59 -13.90 -19.90 14.12
N LEU A 60 -13.60 -18.64 14.45
CA LEU A 60 -14.54 -17.75 15.13
C LEU A 60 -15.76 -17.42 14.26
N TYR A 61 -15.56 -17.21 12.96
CA TYR A 61 -16.63 -16.95 12.00
C TYR A 61 -17.60 -18.13 11.93
N VAL A 62 -17.09 -19.36 11.75
CA VAL A 62 -17.92 -20.57 11.73
C VAL A 62 -18.65 -20.78 13.07
N ALA A 63 -17.97 -20.54 14.20
CA ALA A 63 -18.58 -20.64 15.52
C ALA A 63 -19.74 -19.65 15.73
N GLN A 64 -19.65 -18.46 15.14
CA GLN A 64 -20.70 -17.44 15.20
C GLN A 64 -21.91 -17.81 14.36
N TYR A 65 -21.72 -18.21 13.09
CA TYR A 65 -22.83 -18.47 12.17
C TYR A 65 -23.42 -19.87 12.28
N ARG A 66 -22.72 -20.81 12.94
CA ARG A 66 -23.13 -22.21 13.16
C ARG A 66 -23.55 -22.94 11.86
N GLN A 67 -23.09 -22.47 10.71
CA GLN A 67 -23.40 -22.98 9.39
C GLN A 67 -22.16 -22.89 8.50
N GLY A 68 -21.82 -23.99 7.83
CA GLY A 68 -20.75 -24.04 6.83
C GLY A 68 -21.34 -23.94 5.44
N LYS A 69 -21.72 -22.73 5.00
CA LYS A 69 -22.09 -22.54 3.59
C LYS A 69 -20.82 -22.54 2.73
N PRO A 70 -20.83 -23.11 1.51
CA PRO A 70 -19.64 -23.17 0.66
C PRO A 70 -19.20 -21.79 0.15
N ASP A 71 -20.10 -20.80 0.14
CA ASP A 71 -19.84 -19.39 -0.18
C ASP A 71 -19.45 -18.56 1.06
N ALA A 72 -19.40 -19.16 2.24
CA ALA A 72 -19.01 -18.49 3.47
C ALA A 72 -17.55 -18.03 3.38
N GLY A 73 -17.34 -16.72 3.30
CA GLY A 73 -16.03 -16.10 3.15
C GLY A 73 -15.81 -15.38 1.82
N ALA A 74 -16.69 -15.60 0.84
CA ALA A 74 -16.64 -14.87 -0.44
C ALA A 74 -16.72 -13.35 -0.20
N GLY A 75 -15.72 -12.63 -0.69
CA GLY A 75 -15.63 -11.17 -0.54
C GLY A 75 -15.03 -10.67 0.77
N LEU A 76 -14.77 -11.52 1.78
CA LEU A 76 -14.11 -11.09 3.02
C LEU A 76 -12.67 -10.61 2.77
N GLU A 77 -12.00 -11.18 1.77
CA GLU A 77 -10.68 -10.74 1.31
C GLU A 77 -10.74 -9.30 0.80
N LEU A 78 -11.74 -9.00 -0.03
CA LEU A 78 -11.97 -7.68 -0.59
C LEU A 78 -12.33 -6.66 0.50
N ASP A 79 -13.15 -7.06 1.45
CA ASP A 79 -13.52 -6.27 2.63
C ASP A 79 -12.31 -5.95 3.50
N ALA A 80 -11.42 -6.93 3.70
CA ALA A 80 -10.19 -6.73 4.46
C ALA A 80 -9.28 -5.71 3.77
N ILE A 81 -9.11 -5.80 2.45
CA ILE A 81 -8.34 -4.83 1.67
C ILE A 81 -8.99 -3.44 1.77
N ALA A 82 -10.30 -3.33 1.54
CA ALA A 82 -11.02 -2.06 1.60
C ALA A 82 -10.84 -1.37 2.96
N ALA A 83 -11.06 -2.10 4.05
CA ALA A 83 -10.92 -1.57 5.40
C ALA A 83 -9.51 -1.02 5.70
N VAL A 84 -8.47 -1.77 5.31
CA VAL A 84 -7.06 -1.39 5.56
C VAL A 84 -6.64 -0.18 4.71
N VAL A 85 -7.13 -0.10 3.47
CA VAL A 85 -6.84 0.97 2.51
C VAL A 85 -7.57 2.26 2.89
N ILE A 86 -8.83 2.17 3.35
CA ILE A 86 -9.56 3.30 3.96
C ILE A 86 -8.82 3.82 5.20
N GLY A 87 -8.23 2.90 5.97
CA GLY A 87 -7.37 3.22 7.11
C GLY A 87 -6.05 3.92 6.75
N GLY A 88 -5.75 4.13 5.46
CA GLY A 88 -4.58 4.86 5.00
C GLY A 88 -3.32 4.00 4.81
N THR A 89 -3.46 2.67 4.77
CA THR A 89 -2.34 1.80 4.36
C THR A 89 -2.17 1.86 2.84
N SER A 90 -0.94 2.08 2.40
CA SER A 90 -0.57 2.20 0.99
C SER A 90 -0.66 0.86 0.28
N LEU A 91 -1.37 0.79 -0.84
CA LEU A 91 -1.36 -0.37 -1.73
C LEU A 91 -0.02 -0.56 -2.45
N MET A 92 0.71 0.53 -2.69
CA MET A 92 2.05 0.50 -3.29
C MET A 92 3.14 0.09 -2.29
N GLY A 93 2.78 -0.10 -1.01
CA GLY A 93 3.70 -0.51 0.05
C GLY A 93 4.47 0.64 0.71
N GLY A 94 5.27 0.28 1.72
CA GLY A 94 6.23 1.16 2.39
C GLY A 94 5.65 2.18 3.38
N ARG A 95 4.34 2.39 3.37
CA ARG A 95 3.64 3.32 4.28
C ARG A 95 2.32 2.73 4.78
N GLY A 96 2.07 2.91 6.08
CA GLY A 96 0.82 2.50 6.71
C GLY A 96 0.92 2.59 8.22
N SER A 97 -0.20 2.79 8.89
CA SER A 97 -0.25 2.87 10.36
C SER A 97 -1.29 1.90 10.90
N LEU A 98 -0.91 1.14 11.92
CA LEU A 98 -1.83 0.21 12.59
C LEU A 98 -3.05 0.95 13.17
N ILE A 99 -2.86 2.18 13.69
CA ILE A 99 -3.95 2.98 14.24
C ILE A 99 -4.95 3.36 13.14
N GLY A 100 -4.45 3.68 11.94
CA GLY A 100 -5.27 4.01 10.79
C GLY A 100 -6.06 2.80 10.32
N THR A 101 -5.41 1.64 10.23
CA THR A 101 -6.07 0.36 9.91
C THR A 101 -7.17 0.01 10.91
N PHE A 102 -6.94 0.20 12.20
CA PHE A 102 -7.97 -0.03 13.22
C PHE A 102 -9.20 0.84 12.99
N CYS A 103 -9.01 2.15 12.77
CA CYS A 103 -10.10 3.07 12.44
C CYS A 103 -10.80 2.67 11.14
N GLY A 104 -10.05 2.28 10.10
CA GLY A 104 -10.58 1.84 8.82
C GLY A 104 -11.45 0.59 8.93
N VAL A 105 -11.03 -0.41 9.71
CA VAL A 105 -11.84 -1.63 9.98
C VAL A 105 -13.12 -1.29 10.75
N LEU A 106 -13.08 -0.39 11.71
CA LEU A 106 -14.28 0.06 12.42
C LEU A 106 -15.26 0.78 11.49
N ILE A 107 -14.77 1.71 10.68
CA ILE A 107 -15.57 2.46 9.70
C ILE A 107 -16.20 1.50 8.69
N PHE A 108 -15.41 0.58 8.12
CA PHE A 108 -15.90 -0.37 7.13
C PHE A 108 -16.91 -1.36 7.73
N GLY A 109 -16.68 -1.82 8.97
CA GLY A 109 -17.63 -2.68 9.69
C GLY A 109 -18.97 -1.99 9.95
N LEU A 110 -18.94 -0.72 10.38
CA LEU A 110 -20.15 0.09 10.55
C LEU A 110 -20.88 0.30 9.21
N LEU A 111 -20.15 0.65 8.16
CA LEU A 111 -20.71 0.82 6.83
C LEU A 111 -21.38 -0.46 6.32
N SER A 112 -20.73 -1.61 6.47
CA SER A 112 -21.28 -2.90 6.10
C SER A 112 -22.58 -3.20 6.87
N ASN A 113 -22.60 -2.91 8.18
CA ASN A 113 -23.79 -3.07 9.00
C ASN A 113 -24.94 -2.16 8.55
N ILE A 114 -24.67 -0.89 8.23
CA ILE A 114 -25.68 0.06 7.73
C ILE A 114 -26.27 -0.41 6.40
N LEU A 115 -25.44 -0.82 5.44
CA LEU A 115 -25.91 -1.31 4.13
C LEU A 115 -26.79 -2.55 4.29
N GLN A 116 -26.45 -3.41 5.24
CA GLN A 116 -27.22 -4.62 5.53
C GLN A 116 -28.55 -4.32 6.24
N LEU A 117 -28.58 -3.35 7.16
CA LEU A 117 -29.83 -2.88 7.80
C LEU A 117 -30.78 -2.21 6.81
N HIS A 118 -30.24 -1.50 5.81
CA HIS A 118 -31.02 -0.93 4.71
C HIS A 118 -31.52 -1.97 3.69
N ASN A 119 -31.32 -3.27 3.98
CA ASN A 119 -31.74 -4.40 3.15
C ASN A 119 -31.22 -4.33 1.71
N ILE A 120 -30.03 -3.73 1.51
CA ILE A 120 -29.42 -3.67 0.19
C ILE A 120 -29.00 -5.08 -0.24
N ASN A 121 -29.33 -5.43 -1.49
CA ASN A 121 -28.99 -6.73 -2.06
C ASN A 121 -27.46 -6.95 -2.05
N SER A 122 -27.04 -8.19 -1.77
CA SER A 122 -25.62 -8.59 -1.75
C SER A 122 -24.85 -8.19 -3.02
N ASN A 123 -25.48 -8.30 -4.19
CA ASN A 123 -24.86 -7.90 -5.46
C ASN A 123 -24.56 -6.40 -5.51
N LEU A 124 -25.48 -5.57 -5.04
CA LEU A 124 -25.28 -4.12 -4.96
C LEU A 124 -24.25 -3.75 -3.90
N GLN A 125 -24.22 -4.50 -2.78
CA GLN A 125 -23.20 -4.31 -1.75
C GLN A 125 -21.79 -4.57 -2.32
N LEU A 126 -21.62 -5.61 -3.16
CA LEU A 126 -20.35 -5.91 -3.81
C LEU A 126 -19.91 -4.79 -4.76
N VAL A 127 -20.83 -4.23 -5.56
CA VAL A 127 -20.54 -3.08 -6.44
C VAL A 127 -20.11 -1.86 -5.62
N LEU A 128 -20.82 -1.54 -4.54
CA LEU A 128 -20.47 -0.43 -3.65
C LEU A 128 -19.10 -0.61 -3.00
N LYS A 129 -18.79 -1.82 -2.52
CA LYS A 129 -17.47 -2.17 -1.96
C LYS A 129 -16.35 -1.98 -2.99
N GLY A 130 -16.58 -2.41 -4.23
CA GLY A 130 -15.65 -2.18 -5.35
C GLY A 130 -15.43 -0.69 -5.63
N MET A 131 -16.50 0.12 -5.64
CA MET A 131 -16.40 1.57 -5.82
C MET A 131 -15.61 2.24 -4.69
N ILE A 132 -15.78 1.79 -3.44
CA ILE A 132 -15.03 2.31 -2.29
C ILE A 132 -13.53 2.04 -2.46
N ILE A 133 -13.15 0.82 -2.86
CA ILE A 133 -11.75 0.48 -3.11
C ILE A 133 -11.18 1.37 -4.21
N ILE A 134 -11.82 1.42 -5.38
CA ILE A 134 -11.38 2.23 -6.51
C ILE A 134 -11.25 3.69 -6.08
N GLY A 135 -12.25 4.24 -5.39
CA GLY A 135 -12.21 5.61 -4.87
C GLY A 135 -11.02 5.84 -3.93
N THR A 136 -10.76 4.90 -3.03
CA THR A 136 -9.64 5.04 -2.08
C THR A 136 -8.29 4.90 -2.77
N VAL A 137 -8.13 3.99 -3.73
CA VAL A 137 -6.90 3.85 -4.54
C VAL A 137 -6.65 5.12 -5.34
N LEU A 138 -7.67 5.66 -6.00
CA LEU A 138 -7.54 6.90 -6.75
C LEU A 138 -7.10 8.05 -5.86
N VAL A 139 -7.59 8.13 -4.62
CA VAL A 139 -7.14 9.14 -3.65
C VAL A 139 -5.69 8.88 -3.21
N GLN A 140 -5.27 7.61 -3.03
CA GLN A 140 -3.90 7.27 -2.65
C GLN A 140 -2.87 7.54 -3.76
N GLU A 141 -3.20 7.22 -5.03
CA GLU A 141 -2.37 7.59 -6.18
C GLU A 141 -2.37 9.11 -6.40
N ARG A 142 -3.51 9.77 -6.13
CA ARG A 142 -3.64 11.22 -6.17
C ARG A 142 -3.10 11.88 -4.90
N ASN A 143 -1.77 11.88 -4.77
CA ASN A 143 -1.11 13.16 -4.55
C ASN A 143 -1.40 14.09 -5.75
N ALA A 144 -2.66 14.55 -5.80
CA ALA A 144 -3.41 15.56 -6.57
C ALA A 144 -2.98 16.11 -7.95
N GLY A 145 -1.76 15.90 -8.47
CA GLY A 145 -1.26 16.59 -9.67
C GLY A 145 -1.70 15.95 -10.99
N ASP A 146 -1.44 14.65 -11.17
CA ASP A 146 -1.48 14.03 -12.50
C ASP A 146 -2.89 13.76 -13.02
N LEU A 147 -3.85 13.48 -12.13
CA LEU A 147 -5.23 13.21 -12.56
C LEU A 147 -6.04 14.50 -12.82
N LEU A 148 -5.65 15.63 -12.22
CA LEU A 148 -6.16 16.96 -12.57
C LEU A 148 -5.57 17.43 -13.91
N TYR A 149 -4.38 16.97 -14.28
CA TYR A 149 -3.78 17.21 -15.60
C TYR A 149 -4.58 16.54 -16.73
N TYR A 150 -5.00 15.28 -16.57
CA TYR A 150 -5.78 14.58 -17.59
C TYR A 150 -7.20 15.12 -17.79
N LEU A 151 -7.86 15.61 -16.73
CA LEU A 151 -9.21 16.19 -16.83
C LEU A 151 -9.22 17.66 -17.31
N ARG A 152 -8.07 18.34 -17.32
CA ARG A 152 -7.97 19.78 -17.66
C ARG A 152 -7.48 20.07 -19.09
N LEU A 153 -7.31 19.07 -19.95
CA LEU A 153 -6.90 19.30 -21.35
C LEU A 153 -7.92 18.80 -22.37
N PRO A 154 -8.83 19.66 -22.85
CA PRO A 154 -9.23 19.67 -24.25
C PRO A 154 -8.11 20.33 -25.07
N GLY A 155 -7.28 19.51 -25.71
CA GLY A 155 -6.43 19.90 -26.84
C GLY A 155 -5.01 20.36 -26.51
N GLY A 156 -4.04 19.83 -27.27
CA GLY A 156 -2.73 20.48 -27.46
C GLY A 156 -1.52 19.61 -27.14
N LYS A 157 -0.75 19.30 -28.19
CA LYS A 157 0.50 18.53 -28.24
C LYS A 157 1.60 19.00 -27.26
N THR A 158 2.52 18.06 -26.98
CA THR A 158 3.97 18.21 -26.67
C THR A 158 4.40 18.83 -25.35
N ALA A 159 4.87 18.00 -24.40
CA ALA A 159 5.85 18.38 -23.38
C ALA A 159 6.58 17.15 -22.74
N HIS A 160 7.25 16.32 -23.54
CA HIS A 160 8.25 15.38 -23.02
C HIS A 160 9.57 15.54 -23.77
N LYS A 161 10.22 16.70 -23.61
CA LYS A 161 11.58 16.91 -24.11
C LYS A 161 12.27 18.08 -23.38
N GLU A 162 12.71 17.91 -22.13
CA GLU A 162 13.66 18.88 -21.55
C GLU A 162 14.50 18.48 -20.33
N THR A 163 14.64 17.20 -19.97
CA THR A 163 15.57 16.79 -18.88
C THR A 163 16.89 16.18 -19.37
N THR A 164 17.13 16.11 -20.69
CA THR A 164 18.38 15.53 -21.25
C THR A 164 19.37 16.55 -21.81
N ALA A 165 19.10 17.86 -21.78
CA ALA A 165 19.93 18.87 -22.47
C ALA A 165 20.77 19.79 -21.56
N ALA A 166 20.72 19.66 -20.23
CA ALA A 166 21.53 20.48 -19.32
C ALA A 166 22.79 19.73 -18.83
N LYS A 167 23.69 19.38 -19.75
CA LYS A 167 25.06 18.98 -19.40
C LYS A 167 26.07 19.55 -20.40
N ARG A 168 26.60 20.74 -20.09
CA ARG A 168 28.02 21.16 -20.19
C ARG A 168 28.09 22.65 -19.82
N PRO A 169 29.06 23.03 -18.97
CA PRO A 169 30.37 23.32 -19.53
C PRO A 169 31.50 22.59 -18.78
N SER A 170 32.29 21.82 -19.53
CA SER A 170 33.65 21.46 -19.13
C SER A 170 34.48 22.73 -19.21
N LYS A 171 34.98 23.17 -18.05
CA LYS A 171 35.96 24.24 -17.92
C LYS A 171 37.14 23.96 -18.85
N GLU A 172 37.44 24.93 -19.69
CA GLU A 172 38.75 25.07 -20.31
C GLU A 172 39.78 25.25 -19.18
N THR A 173 40.70 24.30 -19.05
CA THR A 173 42.00 24.57 -18.44
C THR A 173 43.01 24.71 -19.58
N PRO A 174 43.57 25.92 -19.80
CA PRO A 174 44.60 26.15 -20.80
C PRO A 174 45.82 25.26 -20.55
N SER A 175 46.17 24.44 -21.54
CA SER A 175 47.46 23.77 -21.61
C SER A 175 48.54 24.82 -21.84
N LEU A 176 49.33 25.02 -20.79
CA LEU A 176 50.54 25.83 -20.75
C LEU A 176 51.53 25.29 -21.79
N ASN A 177 51.60 25.96 -22.95
CA ASN A 177 52.52 25.63 -24.03
C ASN A 177 53.92 26.16 -23.68
N LEU A 178 54.69 25.35 -22.93
CA LEU A 178 56.12 25.56 -22.72
C LEU A 178 56.90 24.82 -23.81
N GLY A 179 57.77 25.57 -24.48
CA GLY A 179 58.86 25.05 -25.32
C GLY A 179 58.50 25.03 -26.81
N GLY A 180 59.20 25.71 -27.70
CA GLY A 180 60.48 26.36 -27.60
C GLY A 180 60.96 26.59 -29.02
N ASN A 181 60.83 27.83 -29.49
CA ASN A 181 61.54 28.29 -30.69
C ASN A 181 62.95 28.69 -30.24
N LYS A 182 63.94 27.88 -30.58
CA LYS A 182 65.30 28.37 -30.78
C LYS A 182 65.78 27.91 -32.15
N LYS A 183 66.17 28.94 -32.91
CA LYS A 183 67.02 28.90 -34.09
C LYS A 183 68.35 28.22 -33.78
#